data_AF-A0A0C2D6T2-F1
#
_entry.id   AF-A0A0C2D6T2-F1
#
_cell.length_a   1.000
_cell.length_b   1.000
_cell.length_c   1.000
_cell.angle_alpha   90.00
_cell.angle_beta   90.00
_cell.angle_gamma   90.00
#
_symmetry.space_group_name_H-M   'P 1'
#
loop_
_entity.id
_entity.type
_entity.pdbx_description
1 polymer ?
#
loop_
_entity_poly.entity_id
_entity_poly.type
_entity_poly.pdbx_seq_one_letter_code
_entity_poly.pdbx_strand_id
1 'polypeptide(L)'
;MFVILLAACGTHSNAPAPDDREPPDPPQIDQHFCCNSVNSTGHGSGQGCVAINKENINTCAEILYCASNWTKNSDGDVKCLN
;
A
#
# COMPACT_ATOMS: atom_id res chain seq x y z
N MET A 1 -19.79 50.24 -20.23
CA MET A 1 -19.43 49.44 -21.42
C MET A 1 -17.92 49.53 -21.59
N PHE A 2 -17.19 48.50 -21.15
CA PHE A 2 -15.72 48.48 -21.09
C PHE A 2 -15.16 47.82 -22.36
N VAL A 3 -14.24 48.49 -23.05
CA VAL A 3 -13.62 48.01 -24.30
C VAL A 3 -12.16 47.63 -24.03
N ILE A 4 -11.94 46.31 -24.07
CA ILE A 4 -10.79 45.49 -24.48
C ILE A 4 -9.39 46.11 -24.44
N LEU A 5 -8.54 45.57 -23.55
CA LEU A 5 -7.09 45.63 -23.62
C LEU A 5 -6.55 44.38 -24.34
N LEU A 6 -5.75 44.61 -25.38
CA LEU A 6 -4.93 43.61 -26.08
C LEU A 6 -3.76 43.19 -25.18
N ALA A 7 -3.73 41.93 -24.75
CA ALA A 7 -2.52 41.31 -24.20
C ALA A 7 -2.01 40.26 -25.19
N ALA A 8 -0.86 40.55 -25.77
CA ALA A 8 -0.10 39.64 -26.63
C ALA A 8 0.41 38.44 -25.81
N CYS A 9 0.01 37.24 -26.18
CA CYS A 9 0.78 36.01 -25.93
C CYS A 9 1.33 35.62 -27.30
N GLY A 10 2.63 35.75 -27.55
CA GLY A 10 3.65 34.94 -26.91
C GLY A 10 3.81 33.68 -27.77
N THR A 11 4.86 33.65 -28.58
CA THR A 11 5.20 32.61 -29.55
C THR A 11 5.06 31.20 -28.96
N HIS A 12 4.14 30.38 -29.51
CA HIS A 12 3.98 28.97 -29.17
C HIS A 12 5.21 28.18 -29.65
N SER A 13 6.16 27.95 -28.75
CA SER A 13 7.18 26.92 -28.91
C SER A 13 6.54 25.61 -28.48
N ASN A 14 6.21 24.73 -29.43
CA ASN A 14 5.76 23.37 -29.11
C ASN A 14 6.95 22.60 -28.51
N ALA A 15 7.11 22.68 -27.19
CA ALA A 15 7.94 21.74 -26.47
C ALA A 15 7.32 20.34 -26.62
N PRO A 16 8.10 19.29 -26.90
CA PRO A 16 7.58 17.93 -26.89
C PRO A 16 6.99 17.61 -25.52
N ALA A 17 5.81 16.98 -25.51
CA ALA A 17 5.19 16.53 -24.27
C ALA A 17 6.16 15.56 -23.55
N PRO A 18 6.26 15.63 -22.21
CA PRO A 18 7.05 14.68 -21.46
C PRO A 18 6.53 13.25 -21.72
N ASP A 19 7.47 12.31 -21.83
CA ASP A 19 7.20 10.88 -22.01
C ASP A 19 6.27 10.39 -20.88
N ASP A 20 5.12 9.81 -21.24
CA ASP A 20 4.15 9.24 -20.31
C ASP A 20 4.76 7.98 -19.66
N ARG A 21 5.57 8.19 -18.61
CA ARG A 21 6.07 7.10 -17.79
C ARG A 21 4.94 6.59 -16.91
N GLU A 22 4.62 5.31 -17.06
CA GLU A 22 3.67 4.62 -16.19
C GLU A 22 4.16 4.74 -14.72
N PRO A 23 3.27 5.05 -13.77
CA PRO A 23 3.65 5.08 -12.35
C PRO A 23 4.27 3.74 -11.95
N PRO A 24 5.37 3.72 -11.18
CA PRO A 24 5.92 2.47 -10.68
C PRO A 24 4.84 1.71 -9.90
N ASP A 25 4.81 0.38 -10.06
CA ASP A 25 3.91 -0.47 -9.28
C ASP A 25 4.01 -0.10 -7.79
N PRO A 26 2.87 0.06 -7.09
CA PRO A 26 2.90 0.34 -5.66
C PRO A 26 3.70 -0.77 -4.97
N PRO A 27 4.61 -0.43 -4.04
CA PRO A 27 5.43 -1.44 -3.37
C PRO A 27 4.51 -2.46 -2.70
N GLN A 28 4.73 -3.74 -2.97
CA GLN A 28 4.02 -4.79 -2.24
C GLN A 28 4.43 -4.71 -0.77
N ILE A 29 3.49 -4.27 0.08
CA ILE A 29 3.79 -4.01 1.48
C ILE A 29 3.63 -5.33 2.25
N ASP A 30 4.76 -6.02 2.39
CA ASP A 30 4.98 -7.03 3.42
C ASP A 30 4.37 -6.60 4.76
N GLN A 31 3.49 -7.40 5.33
CA GLN A 31 2.86 -7.11 6.61
C GLN A 31 3.15 -8.20 7.64
N HIS A 32 3.51 -7.76 8.85
CA HIS A 32 3.69 -8.62 10.01
C HIS A 32 2.52 -8.41 10.98
N PHE A 33 2.08 -9.50 11.58
CA PHE A 33 1.04 -9.52 12.59
C PHE A 33 1.49 -10.27 13.83
N CYS A 34 1.21 -9.69 14.99
CA CYS A 34 1.26 -10.37 16.27
C CYS A 34 -0.07 -11.03 16.51
N CYS A 35 -0.12 -12.35 16.67
CA CYS A 35 -1.36 -13.08 16.83
C CYS A 35 -1.39 -13.81 18.18
N ASN A 36 -2.59 -14.19 18.62
CA ASN A 36 -2.74 -15.09 19.77
C ASN A 36 -2.45 -16.53 19.37
N SER A 37 -2.74 -16.88 18.11
CA SER A 37 -2.44 -18.17 17.51
C SER A 37 -2.20 -17.99 16.01
N VAL A 38 -1.31 -18.81 15.45
CA VAL A 38 -1.03 -18.88 14.01
C VAL A 38 -1.28 -20.29 13.52
N ASN A 39 -1.94 -20.39 12.38
CA ASN A 39 -2.12 -21.62 11.63
C ASN A 39 -1.35 -21.49 10.30
N SER A 40 -0.28 -22.26 10.19
CA SER A 40 0.60 -22.32 9.02
C SER A 40 0.07 -23.17 7.87
N THR A 41 -1.16 -23.67 7.95
CA THR A 41 -1.78 -24.42 6.85
C THR A 41 -2.12 -23.50 5.69
N GLY A 42 -1.72 -23.89 4.46
CA GLY A 42 -1.97 -23.09 3.25
C GLY A 42 -1.10 -21.84 3.20
N HIS A 43 -1.71 -20.68 2.94
CA HIS A 43 -1.01 -19.39 2.86
C HIS A 43 -0.72 -18.75 4.22
N GLY A 44 -1.14 -19.39 5.32
CA GLY A 44 -1.01 -18.85 6.66
C GLY A 44 -2.25 -18.04 7.09
N SER A 45 -2.67 -18.26 8.31
CA SER A 45 -3.74 -17.52 8.97
C SER A 45 -3.46 -17.39 10.47
N GLY A 46 -4.13 -16.47 11.15
CA GLY A 46 -3.97 -16.30 12.58
C GLY A 46 -5.19 -15.67 13.22
N GLN A 47 -5.34 -15.83 14.53
CA GLN A 47 -6.48 -15.31 15.29
C GLN A 47 -6.06 -14.24 16.28
N GLY A 48 -6.95 -13.27 16.49
CA GLY A 48 -6.71 -12.15 17.40
C GLY A 48 -5.45 -11.35 17.04
N CYS A 49 -5.22 -11.14 15.74
CA CYS A 49 -4.01 -10.56 15.22
C CYS A 49 -4.03 -9.03 15.23
N VAL A 50 -2.89 -8.41 15.54
CA VAL A 50 -2.65 -6.96 15.43
C VAL A 50 -1.47 -6.71 14.50
N ALA A 51 -1.58 -5.68 13.65
CA ALA A 51 -0.50 -5.29 12.75
C ALA A 51 0.67 -4.73 13.58
N ILE A 52 1.88 -5.16 13.25
CA ILE A 52 3.11 -4.70 13.90
C ILE A 52 4.14 -4.28 12.85
N ASN A 53 5.04 -3.38 13.27
CA ASN A 53 6.20 -3.01 12.49
C ASN A 53 7.36 -3.97 12.79
N LYS A 54 8.40 -3.94 11.94
CA LYS A 54 9.53 -4.87 12.00
C LYS A 54 10.30 -4.80 13.32
N GLU A 55 10.33 -3.63 13.94
CA GLU A 55 11.01 -3.38 15.22
C GLU A 55 10.35 -4.12 16.38
N ASN A 56 9.05 -4.45 16.27
CA ASN A 56 8.28 -5.09 17.32
C ASN A 56 8.11 -6.60 17.12
N ILE A 57 8.68 -7.18 16.05
CA ILE A 57 8.59 -8.62 15.75
C ILE A 57 9.07 -9.45 16.95
N ASN A 58 10.21 -9.09 17.54
CA ASN A 58 10.79 -9.86 18.64
C ASN A 58 10.01 -9.75 19.97
N THR A 59 8.99 -8.90 20.04
CA THR A 59 8.13 -8.76 21.23
C THR A 59 6.90 -9.67 21.21
N CYS A 60 6.66 -10.36 20.10
CA CYS A 60 5.47 -11.21 19.92
C CYS A 60 5.81 -12.69 20.04
N ALA A 61 4.93 -13.42 20.71
CA ALA A 61 5.06 -14.86 20.86
C ALA A 61 4.78 -15.61 19.55
N GLU A 62 3.73 -15.20 18.84
CA GLU A 62 3.30 -15.81 17.59
C GLU A 62 3.21 -14.74 16.49
N ILE A 63 3.89 -14.97 15.38
CA ILE A 63 3.94 -14.03 14.25
C ILE A 63 3.40 -14.66 12.98
N LEU A 64 2.49 -13.93 12.34
CA LEU A 64 2.05 -14.19 10.98
C LEU A 64 2.66 -13.15 10.05
N TYR A 65 3.34 -13.61 9.01
CA TYR A 65 3.88 -12.78 7.93
C TYR A 65 3.09 -13.02 6.65
N CYS A 66 2.62 -11.94 6.02
CA CYS A 66 1.98 -11.97 4.71
C CYS A 66 2.80 -11.09 3.74
N ALA A 67 3.27 -11.68 2.64
CA ALA A 67 4.17 -11.01 1.68
C ALA A 67 3.47 -9.97 0.79
N SER A 68 2.15 -10.07 0.63
CA SER A 68 1.41 -9.25 -0.33
C SER A 68 0.03 -8.92 0.22
N ASN A 69 -0.91 -9.83 0.02
CA ASN A 69 -2.31 -9.62 0.27
C ASN A 69 -2.70 -10.28 1.59
N TRP A 70 -3.61 -9.63 2.30
CA TRP A 70 -4.18 -10.18 3.51
C TRP A 70 -5.54 -9.58 3.77
N THR A 71 -6.39 -10.34 4.43
CA THR A 71 -7.68 -9.87 4.93
C THR A 71 -7.70 -9.99 6.43
N LYS A 72 -8.27 -8.98 7.10
CA LYS A 72 -8.55 -9.00 8.52
C LYS A 72 -10.06 -8.84 8.74
N ASN A 73 -10.67 -9.74 9.49
CA ASN A 73 -12.08 -9.60 9.87
C ASN A 73 -12.25 -8.69 11.12
N SER A 74 -13.49 -8.40 11.49
CA SER A 74 -13.81 -7.59 12.67
C SER A 74 -13.35 -8.21 13.99
N ASP A 75 -13.23 -9.54 14.04
CA ASP A 75 -12.80 -10.30 15.22
C ASP A 75 -11.27 -10.30 15.38
N GLY A 76 -10.57 -9.77 14.39
CA GLY A 76 -9.12 -9.63 14.39
C GLY A 76 -8.39 -10.80 13.75
N ASP A 77 -9.09 -11.77 13.18
CA ASP A 77 -8.48 -12.89 12.47
C ASP A 77 -7.94 -12.43 11.12
N VAL A 78 -6.72 -12.86 10.82
CA VAL A 78 -6.00 -12.53 9.59
C VAL A 78 -5.82 -13.78 8.74
N LYS A 79 -6.02 -13.63 7.43
CA LYS A 79 -5.64 -14.63 6.43
C LYS A 79 -4.73 -13.96 5.41
N CYS A 80 -3.56 -14.54 5.18
CA CYS A 80 -2.76 -14.14 4.04
C CYS A 80 -3.41 -14.68 2.76
N LEU A 81 -3.36 -13.88 1.70
CA LEU A 81 -3.81 -14.21 0.37
C LEU A 81 -2.55 -14.19 -0.53
N ASN A 82 -2.50 -15.08 -1.53
CA ASN A 82 -1.42 -15.08 -2.50
C ASN A 82 -1.35 -13.75 -3.29
#